data_AF-A0AAV5V6L1-F1
#
_entry.id   AF-A0AAV5V6L1-F1
#
_cell.length_a   1.000
_cell.length_b   1.000
_cell.length_c   1.000
_cell.angle_alpha   90.00
_cell.angle_beta   90.00
_cell.angle_gamma   90.00
#
_symmetry.space_group_name_H-M   'P 1'
#
loop_
_entity.id
_entity.type
_entity.pdbx_description
1 polymer ?
#
loop_
_entity_poly.entity_id
_entity_poly.type
_entity_poly.pdbx_seq_one_letter_code
_entity_poly.pdbx_strand_id
1 'polypeptide(L)'
;DEEGTVDRASRDGDEERLLIELGEELLENLRQFNSEKSRCAARLLLLRMTAMTEEIEKRKYRSKVLSNAPAAPSSPTSSMRRHRSLHEKTNSYQKETSEHRVTFVDSKRPPSPVYCFVAELNFSKIASQLFNNPSSRKTALLVQAMRQQITVTSSKEYANRAIAIFAEKDVLCLKNRKQSMIAVILMGTDNGFEVKEQLCRFVNAIASFKAGRTYLLAVGGGKEMLIQFLAALKARRIHGAAMDHAVAAIEKLSVRPSVCRELLSLGFFEWLLPTIETGRLSPYGAEFCAALLLNLTLSTNSPALLARYADQMLAAMASLLRMKNTGVCPFINGALYAAFAFGRIRARARETKFELHLQSKLERADCAMDTLHIPFLLKQMRGETEMVRVPSSANGENEEDTGLDHCESDIESTDQLRPIGAELAGARLLLAKVL
;
A
#
# COMPACT_ATOMS: atom_id res chain seq x y z
N ASP A 1 -23.96 -29.46 -0.73
CA ASP A 1 -22.65 -28.94 -0.32
C ASP A 1 -21.49 -29.26 -1.27
N GLU A 2 -21.60 -30.24 -2.18
CA GLU A 2 -20.49 -30.56 -3.12
C GLU A 2 -20.41 -29.62 -4.35
N GLU A 3 -21.50 -29.05 -4.85
CA GLU A 3 -21.44 -28.10 -5.99
C GLU A 3 -20.74 -26.77 -5.64
N GLY A 4 -20.87 -26.31 -4.39
CA GLY A 4 -20.30 -25.04 -3.95
C GLY A 4 -18.79 -25.05 -3.66
N THR A 5 -18.18 -26.23 -3.53
CA THR A 5 -16.73 -26.40 -3.36
C THR A 5 -16.01 -26.51 -4.70
N VAL A 6 -16.63 -27.17 -5.69
CA VAL A 6 -16.08 -27.29 -7.05
C VAL A 6 -16.00 -25.92 -7.75
N ASP A 7 -17.05 -25.09 -7.66
CA ASP A 7 -17.07 -23.75 -8.28
C ASP A 7 -16.08 -22.76 -7.62
N ARG A 8 -15.71 -22.99 -6.34
CA ARG A 8 -14.62 -22.24 -5.67
C ARG A 8 -13.23 -22.68 -6.14
N ALA A 9 -12.98 -23.99 -6.20
CA ALA A 9 -11.69 -24.51 -6.63
C ALA A 9 -11.40 -24.17 -8.11
N SER A 10 -12.45 -24.20 -8.95
CA SER A 10 -12.44 -23.70 -10.32
C SER A 10 -11.97 -22.23 -10.39
N ARG A 11 -12.60 -21.34 -9.62
CA ARG A 11 -12.28 -19.91 -9.61
C ARG A 11 -10.91 -19.56 -9.03
N ASP A 12 -10.48 -20.19 -7.94
CA ASP A 12 -9.11 -19.98 -7.42
C ASP A 12 -8.06 -20.38 -8.49
N GLY A 13 -8.30 -21.45 -9.25
CA GLY A 13 -7.43 -21.89 -10.35
C GLY A 13 -7.40 -20.93 -11.55
N ASP A 14 -8.55 -20.38 -11.95
CA ASP A 14 -8.62 -19.35 -13.01
C ASP A 14 -7.98 -18.02 -12.58
N GLU A 15 -8.11 -17.62 -11.31
CA GLU A 15 -7.47 -16.39 -10.78
C GLU A 15 -5.94 -16.55 -10.64
N GLU A 16 -5.45 -17.72 -10.22
CA GLU A 16 -4.01 -18.02 -10.17
C GLU A 16 -3.40 -18.09 -11.59
N ARG A 17 -4.14 -18.67 -12.54
CA ARG A 17 -3.78 -18.67 -13.96
C ARG A 17 -3.71 -17.25 -14.55
N LEU A 18 -4.65 -16.37 -14.20
CA LEU A 18 -4.65 -14.97 -14.64
C LEU A 18 -3.47 -14.17 -14.05
N LEU A 19 -3.03 -14.48 -12.83
CA LEU A 19 -1.79 -13.91 -12.26
C LEU A 19 -0.52 -14.40 -12.98
N ILE A 20 -0.50 -15.66 -13.41
CA ILE A 20 0.59 -16.21 -14.23
C ILE A 20 0.60 -15.52 -15.61
N GLU A 21 -0.55 -15.42 -16.28
CA GLU A 21 -0.70 -14.73 -17.57
C GLU A 21 -0.30 -13.25 -17.48
N LEU A 22 -0.63 -12.54 -16.38
CA LEU A 22 -0.17 -11.17 -16.13
C LEU A 22 1.34 -11.08 -15.83
N GLY A 23 1.91 -12.10 -15.19
CA GLY A 23 3.36 -12.22 -14.97
C GLY A 23 4.13 -12.47 -16.27
N GLU A 24 3.58 -13.29 -17.16
CA GLU A 24 4.08 -13.52 -18.52
C GLU A 24 3.90 -12.27 -19.39
N GLU A 25 2.76 -11.57 -19.30
CA GLU A 25 2.54 -10.28 -19.98
C GLU A 25 3.49 -9.20 -19.46
N LEU A 26 3.81 -9.18 -18.17
CA LEU A 26 4.84 -8.32 -17.58
C LEU A 26 6.22 -8.66 -18.12
N LEU A 27 6.60 -9.95 -18.15
CA LEU A 27 7.86 -10.42 -18.73
C LEU A 27 7.97 -10.09 -20.22
N GLU A 28 6.89 -10.19 -20.99
CA GLU A 28 6.85 -9.89 -22.42
C GLU A 28 6.88 -8.38 -22.70
N ASN A 29 6.18 -7.56 -21.91
CA ASN A 29 6.33 -6.11 -21.97
C ASN A 29 7.76 -5.68 -21.58
N LEU A 30 8.38 -6.32 -20.58
CA LEU A 30 9.79 -6.12 -20.20
C LEU A 30 10.78 -6.57 -21.29
N ARG A 31 10.41 -7.52 -22.18
CA ARG A 31 11.19 -7.85 -23.38
C ARG A 31 11.01 -6.80 -24.49
N GLN A 32 9.79 -6.27 -24.67
CA GLN A 32 9.45 -5.30 -25.72
C GLN A 32 9.57 -3.83 -25.25
N PHE A 33 10.55 -3.54 -24.39
CA PHE A 33 10.62 -2.32 -23.56
C PHE A 33 11.02 -1.01 -24.27
N ASN A 34 11.14 -1.02 -25.61
CA ASN A 34 11.64 0.10 -26.40
C ASN A 34 10.62 1.24 -26.63
N SER A 35 9.38 1.12 -26.14
CA SER A 35 8.37 2.17 -26.25
C SER A 35 7.94 2.73 -24.90
N GLU A 36 7.50 4.00 -24.90
CA GLU A 36 6.93 4.66 -23.72
C GLU A 36 5.63 4.00 -23.26
N LYS A 37 4.86 3.41 -24.20
CA LYS A 37 3.71 2.56 -23.89
C LYS A 37 4.12 1.30 -23.12
N SER A 38 5.21 0.63 -23.51
CA SER A 38 5.71 -0.59 -22.83
C SER A 38 6.15 -0.32 -21.39
N ARG A 39 6.76 0.85 -21.14
CA ARG A 39 7.15 1.31 -19.79
C ARG A 39 5.94 1.58 -18.90
N CYS A 40 4.92 2.26 -19.44
CA CYS A 40 3.67 2.48 -18.72
C CYS A 40 2.91 1.15 -18.50
N ALA A 41 2.90 0.25 -19.49
CA ALA A 41 2.27 -1.06 -19.43
C ALA A 41 2.90 -1.96 -18.38
N ALA A 42 4.23 -2.13 -18.33
CA ALA A 42 4.88 -2.96 -17.31
C ALA A 42 4.62 -2.44 -15.88
N ARG A 43 4.57 -1.12 -15.69
CA ARG A 43 4.28 -0.51 -14.39
C ARG A 43 2.81 -0.67 -14.00
N LEU A 44 1.90 -0.52 -14.97
CA LEU A 44 0.47 -0.77 -14.83
C LEU A 44 0.19 -2.26 -14.57
N LEU A 45 0.94 -3.17 -15.19
CA LEU A 45 0.87 -4.62 -14.99
C LEU A 45 1.34 -5.01 -13.59
N LEU A 46 2.49 -4.50 -13.13
CA LEU A 46 2.94 -4.71 -11.76
C LEU A 46 1.89 -4.22 -10.75
N LEU A 47 1.34 -3.02 -10.96
CA LEU A 47 0.25 -2.47 -10.14
C LEU A 47 -1.06 -3.26 -10.23
N ARG A 48 -1.38 -3.84 -11.39
CA ARG A 48 -2.57 -4.68 -11.61
C ARG A 48 -2.41 -6.06 -10.99
N MET A 49 -1.20 -6.62 -11.00
CA MET A 49 -0.85 -7.83 -10.24
C MET A 49 -1.00 -7.56 -8.75
N THR A 50 -0.38 -6.50 -8.20
CA THR A 50 -0.54 -6.11 -6.78
C THR A 50 -2.01 -5.94 -6.41
N ALA A 51 -2.78 -5.15 -7.16
CA ALA A 51 -4.20 -4.93 -6.90
C ALA A 51 -5.06 -6.21 -7.00
N MET A 52 -4.67 -7.17 -7.85
CA MET A 52 -5.33 -8.47 -7.96
C MET A 52 -4.98 -9.37 -6.78
N THR A 53 -3.71 -9.43 -6.37
CA THR A 53 -3.27 -10.13 -5.16
C THR A 53 -4.00 -9.59 -3.92
N GLU A 54 -4.09 -8.27 -3.76
CA GLU A 54 -4.81 -7.64 -2.65
C GLU A 54 -6.32 -7.89 -2.68
N GLU A 55 -6.95 -7.99 -3.85
CA GLU A 55 -8.38 -8.34 -3.98
C GLU A 55 -8.63 -9.83 -3.69
N ILE A 56 -7.73 -10.72 -4.11
CA ILE A 56 -7.72 -12.15 -3.74
C ILE A 56 -7.57 -12.30 -2.21
N GLU A 57 -6.67 -11.56 -1.58
CA GLU A 57 -6.51 -11.55 -0.12
C GLU A 57 -7.72 -10.95 0.59
N LYS A 58 -8.30 -9.84 0.10
CA LYS A 58 -9.55 -9.27 0.63
C LYS A 58 -10.72 -10.25 0.51
N ARG A 59 -10.79 -11.08 -0.54
CA ARG A 59 -11.79 -12.15 -0.69
C ARG A 59 -11.53 -13.33 0.26
N LYS A 60 -10.28 -13.79 0.38
CA LYS A 60 -9.87 -14.84 1.32
C LYS A 60 -10.16 -14.39 2.77
N TYR A 61 -9.91 -13.12 3.10
CA TYR A 61 -10.28 -12.51 4.38
C TYR A 61 -11.80 -12.48 4.59
N ARG A 62 -12.60 -11.96 3.63
CA ARG A 62 -14.07 -11.97 3.71
C ARG A 62 -14.63 -13.38 3.89
N SER A 63 -14.12 -14.38 3.16
CA SER A 63 -14.54 -15.78 3.31
C SER A 63 -14.20 -16.34 4.69
N LYS A 64 -13.06 -15.97 5.27
CA LYS A 64 -12.60 -16.43 6.60
C LYS A 64 -13.35 -15.75 7.76
N VAL A 65 -13.84 -14.51 7.55
CA VAL A 65 -14.74 -13.82 8.48
C VAL A 65 -16.15 -14.43 8.41
N LEU A 66 -16.65 -14.75 7.22
CA LEU A 66 -17.96 -15.38 7.03
C LEU A 66 -18.00 -16.84 7.53
N SER A 67 -16.90 -17.59 7.46
CA SER A 67 -16.83 -18.96 8.01
C SER A 67 -16.73 -19.02 9.53
N ASN A 68 -16.39 -17.90 10.19
CA ASN A 68 -16.16 -17.83 11.64
C ASN A 68 -17.28 -17.10 12.39
N ALA A 69 -18.40 -16.79 11.73
CA ALA A 69 -19.60 -16.29 12.40
C ALA A 69 -20.20 -17.41 13.29
N PRO A 70 -20.47 -17.16 14.58
CA PRO A 70 -21.02 -18.18 15.46
C PRO A 70 -22.44 -18.56 15.02
N ALA A 71 -22.71 -19.87 14.90
CA ALA A 71 -24.03 -20.38 14.59
C ALA A 71 -25.05 -19.93 15.65
N ALA A 72 -26.18 -19.38 15.20
CA ALA A 72 -27.24 -18.94 16.11
C ALA A 72 -27.81 -20.15 16.89
N PRO A 73 -28.01 -20.04 18.22
CA PRO A 73 -28.50 -21.16 19.02
C PRO A 73 -29.95 -21.50 18.68
N SER A 74 -30.21 -22.79 18.56
CA SER A 74 -31.53 -23.37 18.31
C SER A 74 -32.51 -23.08 19.46
N SER A 75 -33.73 -22.66 19.12
CA SER A 75 -34.78 -22.33 20.09
C SER A 75 -35.55 -23.57 20.59
N PRO A 76 -35.80 -23.71 21.90
CA PRO A 76 -36.80 -24.64 22.42
C PRO A 76 -38.10 -23.95 22.90
N THR A 77 -39.19 -24.25 22.20
CA THR A 77 -40.54 -24.59 22.70
C THR A 77 -41.21 -23.82 23.88
N SER A 78 -42.26 -23.06 23.53
CA SER A 78 -43.54 -22.81 24.27
C SER A 78 -43.51 -22.16 25.68
N SER A 79 -44.38 -21.19 26.03
CA SER A 79 -45.83 -21.38 26.15
C SER A 79 -46.57 -20.08 26.52
N MET A 80 -47.67 -19.75 25.82
CA MET A 80 -48.89 -19.01 26.26
C MET A 80 -48.79 -17.59 26.90
N ARG A 81 -49.73 -16.64 26.72
CA ARG A 81 -51.11 -16.67 26.16
C ARG A 81 -51.65 -15.26 25.83
N ARG A 82 -52.38 -15.11 24.69
CA ARG A 82 -53.60 -14.27 24.44
C ARG A 82 -53.52 -12.74 24.67
N HIS A 83 -54.24 -11.84 23.99
CA HIS A 83 -55.29 -11.81 22.92
C HIS A 83 -55.03 -10.52 22.07
N ARG A 84 -55.63 -10.18 20.91
CA ARG A 84 -56.91 -10.53 20.26
C ARG A 84 -56.84 -10.23 18.74
N SER A 85 -57.60 -10.99 17.95
CA SER A 85 -58.08 -10.77 16.55
C SER A 85 -58.06 -9.33 15.99
N LEU A 86 -57.89 -9.05 14.69
CA LEU A 86 -58.27 -9.74 13.43
C LEU A 86 -57.12 -9.62 12.37
N HIS A 87 -57.18 -10.01 11.08
CA HIS A 87 -58.27 -10.49 10.20
C HIS A 87 -57.79 -11.65 9.26
N GLU A 88 -58.19 -11.64 7.98
CA GLU A 88 -58.12 -12.72 6.99
C GLU A 88 -56.85 -12.73 6.11
N LYS A 89 -56.17 -13.89 5.99
CA LYS A 89 -56.15 -14.88 4.88
C LYS A 89 -55.37 -14.42 3.62
N THR A 90 -54.20 -14.98 3.26
CA THR A 90 -53.93 -16.32 2.65
C THR A 90 -54.80 -16.61 1.41
N ASN A 91 -54.36 -17.20 0.29
CA ASN A 91 -53.08 -17.79 -0.17
C ASN A 91 -53.11 -17.84 -1.74
N SER A 92 -52.14 -18.28 -2.55
CA SER A 92 -50.78 -18.87 -2.40
C SER A 92 -49.99 -18.75 -3.73
N TYR A 93 -48.70 -19.15 -3.76
CA TYR A 93 -47.83 -19.19 -4.96
C TYR A 93 -48.09 -20.37 -5.92
N GLN A 94 -47.80 -20.15 -7.21
CA GLN A 94 -47.08 -21.01 -8.17
C GLN A 94 -46.95 -20.20 -9.50
N LYS A 95 -45.95 -20.27 -10.38
CA LYS A 95 -44.55 -20.74 -10.46
C LYS A 95 -44.14 -20.45 -11.94
N GLU A 96 -42.86 -20.49 -12.29
CA GLU A 96 -42.30 -20.66 -13.66
C GLU A 96 -42.07 -19.44 -14.58
N THR A 97 -40.76 -19.11 -14.70
CA THR A 97 -39.98 -18.88 -15.93
C THR A 97 -40.59 -18.16 -17.13
N SER A 98 -39.99 -17.02 -17.51
CA SER A 98 -39.64 -16.74 -18.92
C SER A 98 -38.53 -15.68 -18.99
N GLU A 99 -37.55 -15.91 -19.86
CA GLU A 99 -36.63 -14.87 -20.32
C GLU A 99 -37.42 -13.80 -21.07
N HIS A 100 -37.16 -12.50 -20.89
CA HIS A 100 -37.35 -11.50 -21.94
C HIS A 100 -36.44 -10.28 -21.72
N ARG A 101 -35.87 -9.80 -22.83
CA ARG A 101 -34.80 -8.82 -22.93
C ARG A 101 -35.37 -7.41 -23.08
N VAL A 102 -35.01 -6.47 -22.20
CA VAL A 102 -35.26 -5.03 -22.43
C VAL A 102 -33.99 -4.22 -22.15
N THR A 103 -33.63 -3.38 -23.12
CA THR A 103 -32.42 -2.55 -23.14
C THR A 103 -32.69 -1.10 -22.74
N PHE A 104 -31.75 -0.53 -21.97
CA PHE A 104 -31.41 0.91 -21.84
C PHE A 104 -32.52 1.97 -21.76
N VAL A 105 -32.51 2.70 -20.64
CA VAL A 105 -32.68 4.16 -20.67
C VAL A 105 -31.48 4.81 -19.95
N ASP A 106 -30.62 5.47 -20.72
CA ASP A 106 -29.58 6.37 -20.21
C ASP A 106 -30.25 7.55 -19.49
N SER A 107 -29.92 7.77 -18.22
CA SER A 107 -30.42 8.89 -17.43
C SER A 107 -29.26 9.75 -16.96
N LYS A 108 -28.89 10.72 -17.79
CA LYS A 108 -27.93 11.80 -17.51
C LYS A 108 -28.40 12.73 -16.38
N ARG A 109 -28.41 12.23 -15.15
CA ARG A 109 -28.16 13.09 -13.97
C ARG A 109 -26.66 13.04 -13.69
N PRO A 110 -25.95 14.17 -13.59
CA PRO A 110 -24.63 14.14 -12.98
C PRO A 110 -24.80 13.57 -11.56
N PRO A 111 -23.92 12.66 -11.11
CA PRO A 111 -24.03 12.11 -9.76
C PRO A 111 -23.99 13.27 -8.76
N SER A 112 -25.02 13.36 -7.91
CA SER A 112 -25.06 14.36 -6.83
C SER A 112 -23.73 14.29 -6.06
N PRO A 113 -23.08 15.43 -5.78
CA PRO A 113 -21.77 15.41 -5.15
C PRO A 113 -21.82 14.62 -3.84
N VAL A 114 -20.95 13.61 -3.72
CA VAL A 114 -20.89 12.74 -2.54
C VAL A 114 -20.73 13.61 -1.29
N TYR A 115 -21.79 13.62 -0.46
CA TYR A 115 -21.77 14.37 0.79
C TYR A 115 -20.68 13.82 1.69
N CYS A 116 -19.78 14.70 2.12
CA CYS A 116 -18.61 14.37 2.91
C CYS A 116 -18.53 15.33 4.08
N PHE A 117 -18.91 14.87 5.28
CA PHE A 117 -18.97 15.72 6.47
C PHE A 117 -17.60 16.29 6.88
N VAL A 118 -16.50 15.78 6.31
CA VAL A 118 -15.15 16.35 6.41
C VAL A 118 -15.13 17.84 6.00
N ALA A 119 -16.05 18.26 5.12
CA ALA A 119 -16.21 19.67 4.72
C ALA A 119 -16.71 20.60 5.84
N GLU A 120 -17.35 20.05 6.87
CA GLU A 120 -17.96 20.79 7.99
C GLU A 120 -17.04 20.86 9.23
N LEU A 121 -15.85 20.25 9.17
CA LEU A 121 -14.92 20.19 10.29
C LEU A 121 -14.23 21.54 10.55
N ASN A 122 -13.98 21.82 11.83
CA ASN A 122 -13.24 23.02 12.22
C ASN A 122 -11.72 22.78 12.18
N PHE A 123 -11.14 22.95 10.98
CA PHE A 123 -9.72 22.75 10.74
C PHE A 123 -8.79 23.61 11.62
N SER A 124 -9.21 24.81 12.01
CA SER A 124 -8.42 25.67 12.92
C SER A 124 -8.31 25.07 14.33
N LYS A 125 -9.40 24.50 14.86
CA LYS A 125 -9.41 23.82 16.16
C LYS A 125 -8.72 22.46 16.11
N ILE A 126 -8.81 21.73 14.98
CA ILE A 126 -7.99 20.54 14.71
C ILE A 126 -6.50 20.91 14.75
N ALA A 127 -6.05 21.88 13.95
CA ALA A 127 -4.66 22.32 13.93
C ALA A 127 -4.18 22.76 15.32
N SER A 128 -4.97 23.55 16.05
CA SER A 128 -4.66 23.96 17.42
C SER A 128 -4.43 22.76 18.36
N GLN A 129 -5.24 21.70 18.28
CA GLN A 129 -5.02 20.47 19.06
C GLN A 129 -3.70 19.79 18.70
N LEU A 130 -3.42 19.66 17.40
CA LEU A 130 -2.23 18.97 16.90
C LEU A 130 -0.94 19.74 17.26
N PHE A 131 -0.93 21.07 17.16
CA PHE A 131 0.23 21.91 17.51
C PHE A 131 0.46 22.04 19.02
N ASN A 132 -0.61 22.26 19.81
CA ASN A 132 -0.47 22.52 21.24
C ASN A 132 -0.26 21.24 22.07
N ASN A 133 -0.69 20.08 21.57
CA ASN A 133 -0.63 18.81 22.30
C ASN A 133 -0.10 17.65 21.42
N PRO A 134 1.07 17.77 20.76
CA PRO A 134 1.51 16.88 19.68
C PRO A 134 1.82 15.45 20.11
N SER A 135 2.00 15.20 21.41
CA SER A 135 2.25 13.86 21.98
C SER A 135 1.08 13.30 22.79
N SER A 136 -0.09 13.95 22.78
CA SER A 136 -1.23 13.54 23.61
C SER A 136 -2.06 12.42 22.99
N ARG A 137 -2.67 11.57 23.84
CA ARG A 137 -3.62 10.52 23.42
C ARG A 137 -4.79 11.07 22.61
N LYS A 138 -5.32 12.24 22.98
CA LYS A 138 -6.37 12.94 22.23
C LYS A 138 -5.94 13.30 20.80
N THR A 139 -4.68 13.69 20.62
CA THR A 139 -4.08 13.93 19.30
C THR A 139 -3.94 12.63 18.50
N ALA A 140 -3.57 11.52 19.13
CA ALA A 140 -3.53 10.21 18.47
C ALA A 140 -4.93 9.79 17.96
N LEU A 141 -5.96 9.87 18.83
CA LEU A 141 -7.34 9.57 18.48
C LEU A 141 -7.91 10.52 17.40
N LEU A 142 -7.50 11.79 17.40
CA LEU A 142 -7.91 12.77 16.38
C LEU A 142 -7.30 12.44 15.00
N VAL A 143 -6.02 12.10 14.95
CA VAL A 143 -5.34 11.68 13.72
C VAL A 143 -5.92 10.35 13.21
N GLN A 144 -6.17 9.38 14.10
CA GLN A 144 -6.87 8.14 13.79
C GLN A 144 -8.26 8.43 13.17
N ALA A 145 -9.05 9.30 13.79
CA ALA A 145 -10.40 9.62 13.32
C ALA A 145 -10.40 10.30 11.92
N MET A 146 -9.40 11.15 11.63
CA MET A 146 -9.21 11.73 10.29
C MET A 146 -8.81 10.66 9.27
N ARG A 147 -7.88 9.75 9.61
CA ARG A 147 -7.52 8.60 8.76
C ARG A 147 -8.72 7.73 8.42
N GLN A 148 -9.58 7.45 9.40
CA GLN A 148 -10.77 6.61 9.22
C GLN A 148 -11.77 7.18 8.20
N GLN A 149 -11.70 8.48 7.86
CA GLN A 149 -12.47 9.05 6.75
C GLN A 149 -11.99 8.58 5.36
N ILE A 150 -10.79 8.02 5.30
CA ILE A 150 -10.16 7.44 4.10
C ILE A 150 -10.22 5.91 4.16
N THR A 151 -9.91 5.30 5.32
CA THR A 151 -9.70 3.84 5.44
C THR A 151 -10.95 3.01 5.74
N VAL A 152 -11.95 3.57 6.44
CA VAL A 152 -13.15 2.83 6.88
C VAL A 152 -14.34 3.03 5.94
N THR A 153 -14.30 4.04 5.07
CA THR A 153 -15.34 4.25 4.05
C THR A 153 -15.29 3.14 2.98
N SER A 154 -16.46 2.67 2.58
CA SER A 154 -16.60 1.72 1.46
C SER A 154 -16.59 2.39 0.09
N SER A 155 -16.67 3.73 0.02
CA SER A 155 -16.68 4.50 -1.23
C SER A 155 -15.33 5.15 -1.48
N LYS A 156 -14.71 4.78 -2.62
CA LYS A 156 -13.50 5.41 -3.15
C LYS A 156 -13.72 6.89 -3.50
N GLU A 157 -14.94 7.24 -3.89
CA GLU A 157 -15.38 8.60 -4.21
C GLU A 157 -15.41 9.46 -2.93
N TYR A 158 -15.93 8.91 -1.82
CA TYR A 158 -15.88 9.56 -0.51
C TYR A 158 -14.44 9.74 -0.04
N ALA A 159 -13.59 8.70 -0.13
CA ALA A 159 -12.19 8.78 0.28
C ALA A 159 -11.45 9.88 -0.52
N ASN A 160 -11.59 9.90 -1.84
CA ASN A 160 -11.02 10.95 -2.69
C ASN A 160 -11.60 12.34 -2.37
N ARG A 161 -12.89 12.46 -2.03
CA ARG A 161 -13.49 13.74 -1.59
C ARG A 161 -12.95 14.22 -0.25
N ALA A 162 -12.79 13.32 0.72
CA ALA A 162 -12.18 13.62 2.02
C ALA A 162 -10.73 14.09 1.86
N ILE A 163 -9.93 13.39 1.04
CA ILE A 163 -8.55 13.77 0.71
C ILE A 163 -8.49 15.13 0.00
N ALA A 164 -9.40 15.42 -0.94
CA ALA A 164 -9.46 16.72 -1.60
C ALA A 164 -9.72 17.86 -0.60
N ILE A 165 -10.62 17.65 0.38
CA ILE A 165 -10.89 18.63 1.45
C ILE A 165 -9.66 18.77 2.38
N PHE A 166 -9.04 17.66 2.79
CA PHE A 166 -7.80 17.68 3.58
C PHE A 166 -6.65 18.43 2.89
N ALA A 167 -6.54 18.32 1.57
CA ALA A 167 -5.58 19.05 0.75
C ALA A 167 -5.92 20.54 0.64
N GLU A 168 -7.18 20.88 0.36
CA GLU A 168 -7.66 22.27 0.27
C GLU A 168 -7.40 23.04 1.58
N LYS A 169 -7.66 22.38 2.72
CA LYS A 169 -7.48 22.96 4.06
C LYS A 169 -6.07 22.81 4.63
N ASP A 170 -5.15 22.18 3.90
CA ASP A 170 -3.77 21.87 4.33
C ASP A 170 -3.71 21.26 5.76
N VAL A 171 -4.42 20.14 5.96
CA VAL A 171 -4.63 19.51 7.28
C VAL A 171 -3.34 19.06 7.99
N LEU A 172 -2.24 18.90 7.25
CA LEU A 172 -0.90 18.58 7.77
C LEU A 172 0.02 19.81 7.84
N CYS A 173 -0.49 20.98 7.47
CA CYS A 173 0.20 22.27 7.42
C CYS A 173 1.53 22.18 6.63
N LEU A 174 1.53 21.50 5.49
CA LEU A 174 2.72 21.26 4.67
C LEU A 174 3.32 22.56 4.13
N LYS A 175 2.51 23.62 3.96
CA LYS A 175 2.98 24.97 3.61
C LYS A 175 3.98 25.53 4.63
N ASN A 176 3.89 25.11 5.90
CA ASN A 176 4.79 25.52 6.97
C ASN A 176 6.13 24.75 6.98
N ARG A 177 6.33 23.78 6.06
CA ARG A 177 7.58 23.01 5.86
C ARG A 177 8.15 22.43 7.16
N LYS A 178 9.17 23.07 7.75
CA LYS A 178 9.84 22.68 9.00
C LYS A 178 8.96 22.79 10.25
N GLN A 179 7.83 23.50 10.13
CA GLN A 179 6.78 23.60 11.14
C GLN A 179 5.47 22.95 10.67
N SER A 180 5.53 22.03 9.69
CA SER A 180 4.41 21.16 9.35
C SER A 180 4.09 20.20 10.50
N MET A 181 2.88 19.63 10.50
CA MET A 181 2.46 18.67 11.52
C MET A 181 3.31 17.40 11.51
N ILE A 182 3.85 17.04 10.33
CA ILE A 182 4.80 15.94 10.19
C ILE A 182 6.09 16.25 10.96
N ALA A 183 6.67 17.45 10.76
CA ALA A 183 7.87 17.86 11.49
C ALA A 183 7.62 17.93 13.01
N VAL A 184 6.54 18.58 13.43
CA VAL A 184 6.19 18.78 14.86
C VAL A 184 5.98 17.45 15.61
N ILE A 185 5.33 16.47 14.99
CA ILE A 185 5.04 15.18 15.63
C ILE A 185 6.25 14.23 15.58
N LEU A 186 6.93 14.11 14.44
CA LEU A 186 8.08 13.20 14.30
C LEU A 186 9.31 13.70 15.08
N MET A 187 9.57 15.00 15.06
CA MET A 187 10.68 15.64 15.77
C MET A 187 10.30 16.18 17.16
N GLY A 188 9.04 16.03 17.57
CA GLY A 188 8.55 16.33 18.92
C GLY A 188 9.12 15.39 19.98
N THR A 189 8.51 15.32 21.17
CA THR A 189 9.06 14.53 22.30
C THR A 189 9.07 13.01 22.03
N ASP A 190 9.86 12.27 22.81
CA ASP A 190 9.99 10.82 22.63
C ASP A 190 8.70 10.07 23.00
N ASN A 191 7.98 10.53 24.04
CA ASN A 191 6.79 9.89 24.60
C ASN A 191 5.55 9.86 23.66
N GLY A 192 5.62 10.39 22.44
CA GLY A 192 4.50 10.51 21.50
C GLY A 192 4.28 9.30 20.57
N PHE A 193 4.63 8.08 20.96
CA PHE A 193 4.64 6.90 20.07
C PHE A 193 3.29 6.64 19.39
N GLU A 194 2.18 6.69 20.13
CA GLU A 194 0.84 6.53 19.56
C GLU A 194 0.58 7.57 18.46
N VAL A 195 0.84 8.85 18.72
CA VAL A 195 0.61 9.92 17.73
C VAL A 195 1.49 9.74 16.50
N LYS A 196 2.76 9.35 16.68
CA LYS A 196 3.69 9.10 15.56
C LYS A 196 3.20 7.95 14.69
N GLU A 197 2.72 6.85 15.27
CA GLU A 197 2.13 5.75 14.50
C GLU A 197 0.87 6.19 13.76
N GLN A 198 -0.06 6.85 14.45
CA GLN A 198 -1.31 7.32 13.83
C GLN A 198 -1.04 8.31 12.69
N LEU A 199 -0.04 9.19 12.83
CA LEU A 199 0.42 10.07 11.76
C LEU A 199 0.98 9.27 10.57
N CYS A 200 1.84 8.28 10.81
CA CYS A 200 2.40 7.47 9.72
C CYS A 200 1.30 6.68 8.99
N ARG A 201 0.34 6.09 9.72
CA ARG A 201 -0.88 5.47 9.16
C ARG A 201 -1.71 6.47 8.34
N PHE A 202 -1.86 7.71 8.81
CA PHE A 202 -2.63 8.75 8.11
C PHE A 202 -1.95 9.24 6.83
N VAL A 203 -0.65 9.52 6.87
CA VAL A 203 0.13 9.90 5.69
C VAL A 203 0.16 8.75 4.67
N ASN A 204 0.27 7.50 5.12
CA ASN A 204 0.15 6.32 4.26
C ASN A 204 -1.23 6.23 3.57
N ALA A 205 -2.32 6.40 4.32
CA ALA A 205 -3.68 6.41 3.76
C ALA A 205 -3.91 7.56 2.76
N ILE A 206 -3.25 8.71 2.93
CA ILE A 206 -3.28 9.80 1.94
C ILE A 206 -2.45 9.41 0.70
N ALA A 207 -1.25 8.84 0.88
CA ALA A 207 -0.37 8.41 -0.22
C ALA A 207 -0.97 7.27 -1.07
N SER A 208 -1.90 6.49 -0.52
CA SER A 208 -2.71 5.50 -1.22
C SER A 208 -3.51 6.04 -2.42
N PHE A 209 -3.70 7.36 -2.55
CA PHE A 209 -4.49 7.98 -3.62
C PHE A 209 -3.70 9.06 -4.37
N LYS A 210 -3.88 9.18 -5.69
CA LYS A 210 -3.20 10.16 -6.57
C LYS A 210 -3.45 11.61 -6.14
N ALA A 211 -4.67 11.93 -5.68
CA ALA A 211 -4.99 13.23 -5.12
C ALA A 211 -4.15 13.52 -3.85
N GLY A 212 -4.01 12.52 -2.99
CA GLY A 212 -3.24 12.62 -1.75
C GLY A 212 -1.73 12.70 -1.98
N ARG A 213 -1.17 11.89 -2.90
CA ARG A 213 0.23 12.03 -3.34
C ARG A 213 0.53 13.41 -3.91
N THR A 214 -0.40 13.99 -4.66
CA THR A 214 -0.26 15.35 -5.20
C THR A 214 -0.22 16.40 -4.11
N TYR A 215 -1.06 16.26 -3.07
CA TYR A 215 -1.03 17.12 -1.88
C TYR A 215 0.26 16.95 -1.06
N LEU A 216 0.65 15.72 -0.74
CA LEU A 216 1.86 15.41 0.03
C LEU A 216 3.15 15.90 -0.67
N LEU A 217 3.15 15.93 -2.02
CA LEU A 217 4.27 16.40 -2.84
C LEU A 217 4.13 17.86 -3.29
N ALA A 218 3.22 18.63 -2.69
CA ALA A 218 3.07 20.05 -2.99
C ALA A 218 4.41 20.81 -2.80
N VAL A 219 4.66 21.77 -3.69
CA VAL A 219 5.98 22.42 -3.87
C VAL A 219 6.50 23.01 -2.56
N GLY A 220 7.74 22.64 -2.21
CA GLY A 220 8.42 23.06 -0.97
C GLY A 220 8.03 22.27 0.28
N GLY A 221 6.80 21.75 0.37
CA GLY A 221 6.36 20.89 1.47
C GLY A 221 6.87 19.45 1.33
N GLY A 222 6.73 18.85 0.14
CA GLY A 222 7.07 17.45 -0.09
C GLY A 222 8.54 17.09 0.17
N LYS A 223 9.49 17.91 -0.31
CA LYS A 223 10.93 17.70 -0.04
C LYS A 223 11.25 17.74 1.45
N GLU A 224 10.69 18.72 2.17
CA GLU A 224 10.88 18.82 3.62
C GLU A 224 10.27 17.61 4.34
N MET A 225 9.07 17.17 3.96
CA MET A 225 8.46 15.95 4.51
C MET A 225 9.37 14.72 4.35
N LEU A 226 9.98 14.50 3.18
CA LEU A 226 10.91 13.37 2.97
C LEU A 226 12.15 13.47 3.86
N ILE A 227 12.68 14.68 4.07
CA ILE A 227 13.79 14.95 5.01
C ILE A 227 13.37 14.59 6.45
N GLN A 228 12.18 15.03 6.89
CA GLN A 228 11.69 14.77 8.24
C GLN A 228 11.44 13.27 8.51
N PHE A 229 10.88 12.53 7.55
CA PHE A 229 10.75 11.08 7.67
C PHE A 229 12.13 10.40 7.72
N LEU A 230 13.06 10.72 6.81
CA LEU A 230 14.38 10.11 6.82
C LEU A 230 15.17 10.43 8.11
N ALA A 231 15.03 11.64 8.65
CA ALA A 231 15.61 12.02 9.93
C ALA A 231 15.01 11.20 11.09
N ALA A 232 13.67 11.07 11.15
CA ALA A 232 12.98 10.27 12.15
C ALA A 232 13.35 8.78 12.08
N LEU A 233 13.50 8.24 10.87
CA LEU A 233 13.94 6.87 10.59
C LEU A 233 15.40 6.64 11.01
N LYS A 234 16.35 7.48 10.57
CA LYS A 234 17.78 7.40 10.93
C LYS A 234 18.00 7.56 12.44
N ALA A 235 17.24 8.44 13.10
CA ALA A 235 17.29 8.66 14.55
C ALA A 235 16.37 7.73 15.37
N ARG A 236 15.75 6.71 14.76
CA ARG A 236 14.87 5.71 15.40
C ARG A 236 13.68 6.30 16.20
N ARG A 237 13.27 7.53 15.86
CA ARG A 237 12.14 8.25 16.48
C ARG A 237 10.79 7.60 16.16
N ILE A 238 10.76 6.82 15.07
CA ILE A 238 9.70 5.90 14.67
C ILE A 238 10.30 4.51 14.43
N HIS A 239 9.56 3.48 14.84
CA HIS A 239 9.94 2.06 14.77
C HIS A 239 8.67 1.19 14.79
N GLY A 240 8.78 -0.10 14.50
CA GLY A 240 7.62 -1.00 14.39
C GLY A 240 6.59 -0.48 13.36
N ALA A 241 5.31 -0.59 13.68
CA ALA A 241 4.23 -0.15 12.78
C ALA A 241 4.34 1.32 12.33
N ALA A 242 4.88 2.22 13.15
CA ALA A 242 5.12 3.62 12.73
C ALA A 242 6.17 3.72 11.62
N MET A 243 7.26 2.95 11.70
CA MET A 243 8.26 2.85 10.63
C MET A 243 7.67 2.19 9.39
N ASP A 244 6.95 1.07 9.57
CA ASP A 244 6.38 0.30 8.47
C ASP A 244 5.44 1.16 7.61
N HIS A 245 4.51 1.90 8.22
CA HIS A 245 3.61 2.79 7.48
C HIS A 245 4.31 4.05 6.94
N ALA A 246 5.39 4.52 7.57
CA ALA A 246 6.21 5.59 7.01
C ALA A 246 6.91 5.13 5.71
N VAL A 247 7.45 3.92 5.68
CA VAL A 247 8.03 3.33 4.46
C VAL A 247 6.96 3.11 3.40
N ALA A 248 5.79 2.58 3.77
CA ALA A 248 4.67 2.40 2.83
C ALA A 248 4.22 3.73 2.19
N ALA A 249 4.17 4.81 2.97
CA ALA A 249 3.90 6.14 2.43
C ALA A 249 5.00 6.62 1.46
N ILE A 250 6.27 6.45 1.82
CA ILE A 250 7.42 6.84 0.98
C ILE A 250 7.46 6.03 -0.33
N GLU A 251 7.18 4.72 -0.26
CA GLU A 251 7.08 3.83 -1.41
C GLU A 251 5.99 4.34 -2.38
N LYS A 252 4.77 4.57 -1.88
CA LYS A 252 3.66 5.07 -2.71
C LYS A 252 3.95 6.44 -3.33
N LEU A 253 4.74 7.29 -2.68
CA LEU A 253 5.21 8.56 -3.25
C LEU A 253 6.32 8.35 -4.30
N SER A 254 7.16 7.33 -4.12
CA SER A 254 8.25 6.94 -5.03
C SER A 254 7.78 6.37 -6.38
N VAL A 255 6.45 6.21 -6.58
CA VAL A 255 5.89 6.03 -7.93
C VAL A 255 6.23 7.22 -8.85
N ARG A 256 6.58 8.40 -8.33
CA ARG A 256 7.09 9.51 -9.14
C ARG A 256 8.63 9.49 -9.20
N PRO A 257 9.27 9.40 -10.38
CA PRO A 257 10.73 9.36 -10.51
C PRO A 257 11.46 10.53 -9.83
N SER A 258 10.86 11.72 -9.77
CA SER A 258 11.36 12.88 -9.02
C SER A 258 11.52 12.61 -7.51
N VAL A 259 10.58 11.87 -6.91
CA VAL A 259 10.66 11.46 -5.50
C VAL A 259 11.81 10.47 -5.31
N CYS A 260 11.99 9.50 -6.22
CA CYS A 260 13.14 8.61 -6.18
C CYS A 260 14.47 9.37 -6.29
N ARG A 261 14.60 10.33 -7.21
CA ARG A 261 15.81 11.16 -7.35
C ARG A 261 16.09 11.97 -6.09
N GLU A 262 15.06 12.55 -5.47
CA GLU A 262 15.17 13.26 -4.19
C GLU A 262 15.64 12.32 -3.07
N LEU A 263 14.99 11.16 -2.89
CA LEU A 263 15.39 10.14 -1.90
C LEU A 263 16.83 9.67 -2.07
N LEU A 264 17.26 9.41 -3.31
CA LEU A 264 18.65 9.05 -3.62
C LEU A 264 19.62 10.19 -3.25
N SER A 265 19.26 11.44 -3.53
CA SER A 265 20.07 12.62 -3.18
C SER A 265 20.16 12.86 -1.67
N LEU A 266 19.14 12.46 -0.90
CA LEU A 266 19.12 12.50 0.56
C LEU A 266 19.86 11.31 1.21
N GLY A 267 20.43 10.39 0.42
CA GLY A 267 21.16 9.22 0.93
C GLY A 267 20.24 8.14 1.50
N PHE A 268 19.02 7.97 0.98
CA PHE A 268 18.04 7.04 1.56
C PHE A 268 18.53 5.57 1.58
N PHE A 269 19.40 5.15 0.65
CA PHE A 269 20.04 3.82 0.67
C PHE A 269 20.84 3.54 1.95
N GLU A 270 21.44 4.56 2.56
CA GLU A 270 22.23 4.44 3.80
C GLU A 270 21.38 4.03 5.01
N TRP A 271 20.06 4.28 4.92
CA TRP A 271 19.09 3.80 5.90
C TRP A 271 18.40 2.51 5.44
N LEU A 272 17.94 2.47 4.18
CA LEU A 272 17.13 1.36 3.67
C LEU A 272 17.89 0.04 3.61
N LEU A 273 19.12 0.02 3.08
CA LEU A 273 19.85 -1.23 2.84
C LEU A 273 20.24 -1.93 4.15
N PRO A 274 20.84 -1.25 5.16
CA PRO A 274 21.12 -1.89 6.44
C PRO A 274 19.85 -2.32 7.18
N THR A 275 18.77 -1.55 7.06
CA THR A 275 17.46 -1.87 7.68
C THR A 275 16.92 -3.19 7.15
N ILE A 276 16.91 -3.38 5.82
CA ILE A 276 16.54 -4.65 5.18
C ILE A 276 17.51 -5.77 5.58
N GLU A 277 18.81 -5.52 5.53
CA GLU A 277 19.85 -6.51 5.84
C GLU A 277 19.67 -7.12 7.23
N THR A 278 19.27 -6.31 8.24
CA THR A 278 19.04 -6.81 9.61
C THR A 278 18.03 -7.96 9.71
N GLY A 279 17.13 -8.11 8.74
CA GLY A 279 16.07 -9.14 8.74
C GLY A 279 15.01 -8.96 9.83
N ARG A 280 14.96 -7.81 10.51
CA ARG A 280 14.03 -7.52 11.63
C ARG A 280 12.73 -6.81 11.20
N LEU A 281 12.40 -6.88 9.91
CA LEU A 281 11.19 -6.26 9.36
C LEU A 281 9.96 -7.13 9.63
N SER A 282 8.81 -6.50 9.82
CA SER A 282 7.52 -7.19 9.74
C SER A 282 7.28 -7.66 8.29
N PRO A 283 6.38 -8.64 8.03
CA PRO A 283 6.05 -9.05 6.67
C PRO A 283 5.63 -7.87 5.78
N TYR A 284 4.72 -7.04 6.29
CA TYR A 284 4.24 -5.80 5.68
C TYR A 284 5.37 -4.78 5.44
N GLY A 285 6.21 -4.53 6.46
CA GLY A 285 7.34 -3.60 6.33
C GLY A 285 8.38 -4.08 5.32
N ALA A 286 8.58 -5.40 5.18
CA ALA A 286 9.50 -5.99 4.21
C ALA A 286 9.02 -5.84 2.77
N GLU A 287 7.72 -5.95 2.51
CA GLU A 287 7.14 -5.73 1.18
C GLU A 287 7.36 -4.29 0.72
N PHE A 288 6.98 -3.30 1.53
CA PHE A 288 7.19 -1.89 1.18
C PHE A 288 8.68 -1.49 1.13
N CYS A 289 9.54 -2.10 1.95
CA CYS A 289 10.99 -1.92 1.80
C CYS A 289 11.53 -2.50 0.48
N ALA A 290 11.04 -3.67 0.05
CA ALA A 290 11.43 -4.30 -1.21
C ALA A 290 10.91 -3.53 -2.43
N ALA A 291 9.66 -3.08 -2.39
CA ALA A 291 9.05 -2.23 -3.42
C ALA A 291 9.76 -0.88 -3.56
N LEU A 292 10.11 -0.25 -2.43
CA LEU A 292 10.90 0.99 -2.44
C LEU A 292 12.32 0.75 -2.99
N LEU A 293 12.97 -0.36 -2.63
CA LEU A 293 14.28 -0.74 -3.19
C LEU A 293 14.20 -0.93 -4.72
N LEU A 294 13.13 -1.55 -5.23
CA LEU A 294 12.85 -1.65 -6.66
C LEU A 294 12.72 -0.26 -7.31
N ASN A 295 11.85 0.61 -6.78
CA ASN A 295 11.61 1.94 -7.34
C ASN A 295 12.88 2.80 -7.38
N LEU A 296 13.69 2.77 -6.31
CA LEU A 296 14.97 3.47 -6.24
C LEU A 296 16.00 2.88 -7.23
N THR A 297 16.06 1.56 -7.37
CA THR A 297 16.99 0.89 -8.30
C THR A 297 16.64 1.22 -9.76
N LEU A 298 15.36 1.12 -10.14
CA LEU A 298 14.87 1.49 -11.47
C LEU A 298 15.11 2.97 -11.81
N SER A 299 15.03 3.85 -10.81
CA SER A 299 15.21 5.30 -10.99
C SER A 299 16.67 5.75 -10.97
N THR A 300 17.63 4.86 -10.67
CA THR A 300 19.04 5.24 -10.54
C THR A 300 19.77 5.21 -11.87
N ASN A 301 20.01 6.40 -12.42
CA ASN A 301 20.74 6.58 -13.69
C ASN A 301 22.27 6.59 -13.53
N SER A 302 22.77 6.40 -12.31
CA SER A 302 24.18 6.47 -11.98
C SER A 302 24.74 5.07 -11.70
N PRO A 303 25.41 4.43 -12.69
CA PRO A 303 26.19 3.21 -12.45
C PRO A 303 27.22 3.36 -11.33
N ALA A 304 27.71 4.59 -11.09
CA ALA A 304 28.65 4.88 -10.01
C ALA A 304 27.98 4.82 -8.63
N LEU A 305 26.74 5.33 -8.50
CA LEU A 305 25.97 5.24 -7.26
C LEU A 305 25.64 3.78 -6.95
N LEU A 306 25.08 3.04 -7.91
CA LEU A 306 24.76 1.62 -7.71
C LEU A 306 26.00 0.76 -7.42
N ALA A 307 27.15 1.05 -8.06
CA ALA A 307 28.39 0.37 -7.74
C ALA A 307 28.91 0.68 -6.32
N ARG A 308 28.71 1.90 -5.80
CA ARG A 308 29.11 2.28 -4.44
C ARG A 308 28.34 1.50 -3.36
N TYR A 309 27.07 1.20 -3.59
CA TYR A 309 26.20 0.47 -2.65
C TYR A 309 26.08 -1.02 -2.99
N ALA A 310 26.81 -1.55 -3.97
CA ALA A 310 26.62 -2.91 -4.52
C ALA A 310 26.66 -4.02 -3.44
N ASP A 311 27.59 -3.96 -2.50
CA ASP A 311 27.67 -4.93 -1.39
C ASP A 311 26.43 -4.91 -0.50
N GLN A 312 26.03 -3.70 -0.06
CA GLN A 312 24.88 -3.51 0.83
C GLN A 312 23.56 -3.83 0.12
N MET A 313 23.46 -3.53 -1.19
CA MET A 313 22.33 -3.94 -2.02
C MET A 313 22.23 -5.46 -2.11
N LEU A 314 23.33 -6.16 -2.42
CA LEU A 314 23.33 -7.62 -2.50
C LEU A 314 23.05 -8.26 -1.13
N ALA A 315 23.61 -7.74 -0.03
CA ALA A 315 23.33 -8.24 1.32
C ALA A 315 21.87 -8.06 1.74
N ALA A 316 21.28 -6.88 1.48
CA ALA A 316 19.86 -6.61 1.69
C ALA A 316 18.97 -7.53 0.83
N MET A 317 19.30 -7.68 -0.45
CA MET A 317 18.59 -8.56 -1.39
C MET A 317 18.66 -10.03 -0.97
N ALA A 318 19.82 -10.51 -0.50
CA ALA A 318 19.97 -11.85 0.07
C ALA A 318 19.12 -12.03 1.34
N SER A 319 18.97 -10.98 2.16
CA SER A 319 18.08 -11.03 3.32
C SER A 319 16.61 -11.21 2.93
N LEU A 320 16.13 -10.45 1.93
CA LEU A 320 14.77 -10.59 1.38
C LEU A 320 14.54 -11.98 0.75
N LEU A 321 15.50 -12.50 -0.03
CA LEU A 321 15.42 -13.84 -0.63
C LEU A 321 15.32 -14.99 0.40
N ARG A 322 15.77 -14.78 1.65
CA ARG A 322 15.65 -15.75 2.75
C ARG A 322 14.31 -15.68 3.49
N MET A 323 13.48 -14.65 3.24
CA MET A 323 12.18 -14.53 3.89
C MET A 323 11.20 -15.58 3.34
N LYS A 324 10.38 -16.13 4.24
CA LYS A 324 9.23 -16.97 3.88
C LYS A 324 8.01 -16.17 3.39
N ASN A 325 8.04 -14.85 3.55
CA ASN A 325 6.98 -14.00 3.03
C ASN A 325 7.08 -13.95 1.50
N THR A 326 6.12 -14.56 0.80
CA THR A 326 6.09 -14.58 -0.67
C THR A 326 5.67 -13.24 -1.26
N GLY A 327 5.01 -12.35 -0.50
CA GLY A 327 4.63 -11.00 -0.94
C GLY A 327 5.83 -10.13 -1.37
N VAL A 328 7.04 -10.39 -0.85
CA VAL A 328 8.25 -9.67 -1.28
C VAL A 328 8.76 -10.12 -2.66
N CYS A 329 8.37 -11.30 -3.14
CA CYS A 329 8.97 -11.98 -4.30
C CYS A 329 8.90 -11.17 -5.61
N PRO A 330 7.77 -10.53 -5.99
CA PRO A 330 7.71 -9.69 -7.19
C PRO A 330 8.71 -8.52 -7.14
N PHE A 331 8.81 -7.87 -5.97
CA PHE A 331 9.66 -6.69 -5.80
C PHE A 331 11.15 -7.03 -5.75
N ILE A 332 11.55 -8.07 -5.01
CA ILE A 332 12.95 -8.52 -4.96
C ILE A 332 13.42 -9.04 -6.32
N ASN A 333 12.60 -9.80 -7.03
CA ASN A 333 12.95 -10.32 -8.37
C ASN A 333 13.09 -9.17 -9.38
N GLY A 334 12.18 -8.19 -9.35
CA GLY A 334 12.31 -6.97 -10.16
C GLY A 334 13.55 -6.14 -9.80
N ALA A 335 13.88 -6.01 -8.51
CA ALA A 335 15.01 -5.22 -8.06
C ALA A 335 16.35 -5.86 -8.45
N LEU A 336 16.43 -7.20 -8.37
CA LEU A 336 17.56 -7.99 -8.89
C LEU A 336 17.68 -7.88 -10.41
N TYR A 337 16.57 -7.95 -11.16
CA TYR A 337 16.57 -7.73 -12.61
C TYR A 337 17.14 -6.34 -12.96
N ALA A 338 16.67 -5.29 -12.28
CA ALA A 338 17.15 -3.93 -12.49
C ALA A 338 18.63 -3.76 -12.09
N ALA A 339 19.05 -4.34 -10.96
CA ALA A 339 20.42 -4.27 -10.48
C ALA A 339 21.41 -5.05 -11.38
N PHE A 340 21.04 -6.23 -11.86
CA PHE A 340 21.87 -7.04 -12.75
C PHE A 340 21.98 -6.47 -14.17
N ALA A 341 21.22 -5.43 -14.55
CA ALA A 341 21.53 -4.63 -15.75
C ALA A 341 22.94 -3.99 -15.68
N PHE A 342 23.46 -3.75 -14.46
CA PHE A 342 24.76 -3.12 -14.24
C PHE A 342 25.87 -4.15 -14.07
N GLY A 343 26.80 -4.21 -15.03
CA GLY A 343 27.90 -5.19 -15.03
C GLY A 343 28.80 -5.19 -13.78
N ARG A 344 28.93 -4.04 -13.09
CA ARG A 344 29.64 -3.96 -11.80
C ARG A 344 28.92 -4.69 -10.68
N ILE A 345 27.58 -4.64 -10.62
CA ILE A 345 26.80 -5.43 -9.67
C ILE A 345 26.92 -6.91 -10.00
N ARG A 346 26.85 -7.30 -11.28
CA ARG A 346 27.05 -8.69 -11.71
C ARG A 346 28.42 -9.25 -11.33
N ALA A 347 29.49 -8.47 -11.52
CA ALA A 347 30.83 -8.84 -11.08
C ALA A 347 30.87 -9.07 -9.56
N ARG A 348 30.34 -8.11 -8.79
CA ARG A 348 30.31 -8.20 -7.34
C ARG A 348 29.48 -9.37 -6.81
N ALA A 349 28.33 -9.65 -7.44
CA ALA A 349 27.47 -10.79 -7.11
C ALA A 349 28.19 -12.14 -7.30
N ARG A 350 29.09 -12.26 -8.27
CA ARG A 350 29.94 -13.46 -8.43
C ARG A 350 31.02 -13.54 -7.34
N GLU A 351 31.70 -12.43 -7.05
CA GLU A 351 32.69 -12.34 -5.96
C GLU A 351 32.10 -12.72 -4.59
N THR A 352 30.89 -12.25 -4.29
CA THR A 352 30.18 -12.52 -3.03
C THR A 352 29.39 -13.83 -3.03
N LYS A 353 29.51 -14.65 -4.09
CA LYS A 353 28.79 -15.93 -4.27
C LYS A 353 27.26 -15.81 -4.13
N PHE A 354 26.71 -14.67 -4.53
CA PHE A 354 25.27 -14.38 -4.46
C PHE A 354 24.41 -15.41 -5.21
N GLU A 355 24.99 -16.08 -6.20
CA GLU A 355 24.43 -17.25 -6.89
C GLU A 355 23.82 -18.29 -5.94
N LEU A 356 24.46 -18.54 -4.79
CA LEU A 356 23.98 -19.51 -3.79
C LEU A 356 22.64 -19.09 -3.16
N HIS A 357 22.37 -17.79 -3.04
CA HIS A 357 21.07 -17.28 -2.55
C HIS A 357 19.96 -17.45 -3.58
N LEU A 358 20.27 -17.27 -4.87
CA LEU A 358 19.34 -17.55 -5.96
C LEU A 358 19.06 -19.05 -6.09
N GLN A 359 20.10 -19.89 -6.09
CA GLN A 359 19.95 -21.35 -6.12
C GLN A 359 19.12 -21.85 -4.93
N SER A 360 19.43 -21.41 -3.70
CA SER A 360 18.65 -21.77 -2.52
C SER A 360 17.18 -21.28 -2.59
N LYS A 361 16.91 -20.11 -3.19
CA LYS A 361 15.52 -19.65 -3.39
C LYS A 361 14.77 -20.53 -4.40
N LEU A 362 15.43 -20.89 -5.50
CA LEU A 362 14.88 -21.78 -6.53
C LEU A 362 14.64 -23.20 -6.00
N GLU A 363 15.55 -23.73 -5.16
CA GLU A 363 15.41 -25.05 -4.51
C GLU A 363 14.23 -25.10 -3.52
N ARG A 364 13.99 -24.01 -2.78
CA ARG A 364 12.82 -23.94 -1.89
C ARG A 364 11.51 -23.79 -2.66
N ALA A 365 11.54 -23.09 -3.81
CA ALA A 365 10.38 -22.81 -4.66
C ALA A 365 9.15 -22.35 -3.84
N ASP A 366 9.33 -21.35 -2.96
CA ASP A 366 8.29 -20.91 -2.02
C ASP A 366 7.02 -20.38 -2.74
N CYS A 367 7.14 -19.99 -4.02
CA CYS A 367 6.02 -19.59 -4.90
C CYS A 367 6.36 -19.78 -6.39
N ALA A 368 5.36 -19.70 -7.28
CA ALA A 368 5.54 -19.82 -8.74
C ALA A 368 6.53 -18.79 -9.33
N MET A 369 6.67 -17.61 -8.71
CA MET A 369 7.64 -16.60 -9.14
C MET A 369 9.09 -17.08 -8.97
N ASP A 370 9.35 -18.00 -8.04
CA ASP A 370 10.70 -18.53 -7.81
C ASP A 370 11.14 -19.43 -8.97
N THR A 371 10.24 -20.31 -9.45
CA THR A 371 10.53 -21.20 -10.59
C THR A 371 10.57 -20.46 -11.92
N LEU A 372 9.79 -19.39 -12.08
CA LEU A 372 9.73 -18.59 -13.31
C LEU A 372 10.87 -17.56 -13.41
N HIS A 373 11.12 -16.76 -12.36
CA HIS A 373 12.02 -15.60 -12.45
C HIS A 373 13.47 -15.93 -12.08
N ILE A 374 13.71 -16.78 -11.08
CA ILE A 374 15.07 -17.03 -10.57
C ILE A 374 16.00 -17.67 -11.63
N PRO A 375 15.56 -18.61 -12.49
CA PRO A 375 16.40 -19.13 -13.58
C PRO A 375 16.84 -18.04 -14.57
N PHE A 376 15.99 -17.04 -14.83
CA PHE A 376 16.37 -15.89 -15.66
C PHE A 376 17.40 -15.00 -14.93
N LEU A 377 17.18 -14.70 -13.65
CA LEU A 377 18.10 -13.89 -12.84
C LEU A 377 19.49 -14.53 -12.71
N LEU A 378 19.56 -15.87 -12.63
CA LEU A 378 20.83 -16.61 -12.66
C LEU A 378 21.59 -16.39 -13.97
N LYS A 379 20.94 -16.59 -15.12
CA LYS A 379 21.53 -16.33 -16.46
C LYS A 379 21.98 -14.87 -16.59
N GLN A 380 21.13 -13.94 -16.13
CA GLN A 380 21.42 -12.51 -16.17
C GLN A 380 22.63 -12.14 -15.32
N MET A 381 22.72 -12.64 -14.08
CA MET A 381 23.86 -12.42 -13.16
C MET A 381 25.18 -12.97 -13.74
N ARG A 382 25.15 -14.13 -14.41
CA ARG A 382 26.31 -14.69 -15.11
C ARG A 382 26.70 -13.86 -16.34
N GLY A 383 25.73 -13.19 -16.97
CA GLY A 383 25.92 -12.40 -18.18
C GLY A 383 25.59 -13.16 -19.47
N GLU A 384 24.78 -14.21 -19.36
CA GLU A 384 24.35 -15.10 -20.45
C GLU A 384 23.14 -14.53 -21.24
N THR A 385 22.67 -13.32 -20.90
CA THR A 385 21.54 -12.65 -21.57
C THR A 385 21.93 -11.28 -22.12
N GLU A 386 21.38 -10.93 -23.28
CA GLU A 386 21.47 -9.57 -23.79
C GLU A 386 20.72 -8.59 -22.88
N MET A 387 21.31 -7.42 -22.65
CA MET A 387 20.85 -6.48 -21.63
C MET A 387 20.41 -5.15 -22.24
N VAL A 388 19.11 -4.99 -22.42
CA VAL A 388 18.50 -3.68 -22.70
C VAL A 388 18.50 -2.88 -21.39
N ARG A 389 19.26 -1.77 -21.35
CA ARG A 389 19.14 -0.82 -20.24
C ARG A 389 17.76 -0.15 -20.33
N VAL A 390 17.02 -0.17 -19.23
CA VAL A 390 15.84 0.68 -19.05
C VAL A 390 16.24 2.14 -19.34
N PRO A 391 15.67 2.79 -20.38
CA PRO A 391 15.84 4.20 -20.59
C PRO A 391 15.08 4.91 -19.46
N SER A 392 15.82 5.50 -18.54
CA SER A 392 15.24 6.37 -17.53
C SER A 392 14.46 7.50 -18.19
N SER A 393 13.41 7.96 -17.54
CA SER A 393 12.69 9.17 -17.93
C SER A 393 13.59 10.39 -17.73
N ALA A 394 14.44 10.63 -18.73
CA ALA A 394 15.28 11.81 -18.81
C ALA A 394 14.39 13.03 -19.13
N ASN A 395 14.41 14.00 -18.22
CA ASN A 395 13.94 15.37 -18.40
C ASN A 395 12.52 15.54 -18.97
N GLY A 396 11.53 15.69 -18.10
CA GLY A 396 10.20 16.15 -18.50
C GLY A 396 9.42 16.69 -17.31
N GLU A 397 8.83 17.89 -17.47
CA GLU A 397 8.04 18.59 -16.44
C GLU A 397 6.66 17.94 -16.21
N ASN A 398 6.35 16.88 -16.96
CA ASN A 398 5.12 16.08 -16.91
C ASN A 398 5.41 14.64 -16.47
N GLU A 399 5.98 14.45 -15.28
CA GLU A 399 6.05 13.10 -14.68
C GLU A 399 4.64 12.62 -14.29
N GLU A 400 4.04 11.75 -15.11
CA GLU A 400 2.77 11.13 -14.74
C GLU A 400 2.90 10.28 -13.48
N ASP A 401 2.02 10.56 -12.51
CA ASP A 401 1.78 9.68 -11.38
C ASP A 401 1.07 8.41 -11.90
N THR A 402 1.88 7.36 -12.10
CA THR A 402 1.44 6.04 -12.58
C THR A 402 0.85 5.17 -11.48
N GLY A 403 0.91 5.58 -10.21
CA GLY A 403 0.43 4.75 -9.09
C GLY A 403 -1.10 4.59 -9.15
N LEU A 404 -1.59 3.38 -8.92
CA LEU A 404 -3.03 3.18 -8.73
C LEU A 404 -3.48 3.79 -7.37
N ASP A 405 -4.77 4.09 -7.30
CA ASP A 405 -5.43 4.38 -6.04
C ASP A 405 -5.75 3.04 -5.34
N HIS A 406 -4.91 2.61 -4.40
CA HIS A 406 -5.14 1.44 -3.57
C HIS A 406 -4.90 1.76 -2.09
N CYS A 407 -5.89 1.48 -1.24
CA CYS A 407 -5.76 1.51 0.20
C CYS A 407 -5.87 0.08 0.76
N GLU A 408 -4.77 -0.38 1.34
CA GLU A 408 -4.61 -1.71 1.92
C GLU A 408 -5.30 -1.81 3.28
N SER A 409 -5.82 -3.00 3.59
CA SER A 409 -6.57 -3.28 4.83
C SER A 409 -5.74 -3.07 6.09
N ASP A 410 -4.44 -3.25 5.98
CA ASP A 410 -3.47 -3.32 7.08
C ASP A 410 -3.19 -1.96 7.73
N ILE A 411 -3.56 -0.86 7.05
CA ILE A 411 -3.62 0.46 7.67
C ILE A 411 -4.63 0.49 8.85
N GLU A 412 -5.71 -0.30 8.78
CA GLU A 412 -6.75 -0.34 9.82
C GLU A 412 -6.69 -1.63 10.66
N SER A 413 -6.48 -2.80 10.03
CA SER A 413 -6.54 -4.10 10.72
C SER A 413 -5.44 -4.28 11.77
N THR A 414 -4.27 -3.67 11.56
CA THR A 414 -3.14 -3.75 12.51
C THR A 414 -3.11 -2.58 13.51
N ASP A 415 -4.02 -1.60 13.42
CA ASP A 415 -4.04 -0.47 14.34
C ASP A 415 -4.51 -0.95 15.72
N GLN A 416 -3.70 -0.72 16.75
CA GLN A 416 -3.96 -1.14 18.13
C GLN A 416 -4.63 -0.06 18.99
N LEU A 417 -4.69 1.19 18.52
CA LEU A 417 -5.26 2.29 19.30
C LEU A 417 -6.79 2.13 19.44
N ARG A 418 -7.28 2.05 20.69
CA ARG A 418 -8.71 1.98 21.03
C ARG A 418 -9.04 3.05 22.08
N PRO A 419 -10.22 3.70 22.02
CA PRO A 419 -10.64 4.64 23.06
C PRO A 419 -10.81 3.92 24.41
N ILE A 420 -10.45 4.60 25.49
CA ILE A 420 -10.57 4.09 26.87
C ILE A 420 -11.67 4.86 27.61
N GLY A 421 -12.55 4.14 28.31
CA GLY A 421 -13.60 4.74 29.13
C GLY A 421 -14.56 5.62 28.32
N ALA A 422 -14.56 6.92 28.61
CA ALA A 422 -15.43 7.92 27.97
C ALA A 422 -14.75 8.71 26.83
N GLU A 423 -13.57 8.28 26.35
CA GLU A 423 -12.88 8.92 25.23
C GLU A 423 -13.73 8.91 23.94
N LEU A 424 -13.84 10.07 23.30
CA LEU A 424 -14.44 10.17 21.96
C LEU A 424 -13.44 9.70 20.90
N ALA A 425 -13.93 8.95 19.90
CA ALA A 425 -13.13 8.46 18.77
C ALA A 425 -13.92 8.48 17.45
N GLY A 426 -13.22 8.28 16.33
CA GLY A 426 -13.78 8.20 14.98
C GLY A 426 -14.63 9.42 14.61
N ALA A 427 -15.66 9.21 13.79
CA ALA A 427 -16.57 10.27 13.37
C ALA A 427 -17.22 11.03 14.55
N ARG A 428 -17.44 10.38 15.72
CA ARG A 428 -17.97 11.05 16.92
C ARG A 428 -16.99 12.06 17.51
N LEU A 429 -15.67 11.84 17.44
CA LEU A 429 -14.66 12.82 17.85
C LEU A 429 -14.60 14.02 16.89
N LEU A 430 -14.80 13.79 15.60
CA LEU A 430 -14.80 14.85 14.58
C LEU A 430 -16.10 15.68 14.58
N LEU A 431 -17.25 15.03 14.80
CA LEU A 431 -18.59 15.65 14.75
C LEU A 431 -19.07 16.21 16.09
N ALA A 432 -18.60 15.66 17.21
CA ALA A 432 -18.63 16.42 18.45
C ALA A 432 -17.90 17.74 18.15
N LYS A 433 -18.58 18.87 18.36
CA LYS A 433 -18.07 20.24 18.10
C LYS A 433 -17.01 20.62 19.14
N VAL A 434 -16.04 19.71 19.31
CA VAL A 434 -15.12 19.52 20.44
C VAL A 434 -13.71 19.36 19.84
N LEU A 435 -13.27 20.42 19.18
CA LEU A 435 -12.53 21.44 19.92
C LEU A 435 -12.97 22.83 19.48
#